data_AF-A0A9J6GCM5-F1
#
_entry.id   AF-A0A9J6GCM5-F1
#
_cell.length_a   1.000
_cell.length_b   1.000
_cell.length_c   1.000
_cell.angle_alpha   90.00
_cell.angle_beta   90.00
_cell.angle_gamma   90.00
#
_symmetry.space_group_name_H-M   'P 1'
#
loop_
_entity.id
_entity.type
_entity.pdbx_description
1 polymer ?
#
loop_
_entity_poly.entity_id
_entity_poly.type
_entity_poly.pdbx_seq_one_letter_code
_entity_poly.pdbx_strand_id
1 'polypeptide(L)'
;MAAIPTTTARKCVPTARPPESAANRCFEFKSLCFKARELLALEANLQTLQSPVTMRGQFSDLMELVKVGGGGPGMNHAFPGDPVDRGLHSVESSLLLLALKVRYPTGVTLLKGDHESRHITQVFGFYDEFFRKHRPPTVLRYCTDVFGFLPISALVHAMVLSVLGGLSPSIQTLDRIRPVEPILKVSSTGPTCHPLWTYSEEIGGWNASRRGAGCVLASEDLSEFTCINNLDLICRVHRLPKAGSQWHFEKSLVTVFSGPVYLCVCFCIDAIFELNVNQTSSTTTTTRPHSIRSGNPVKTKTKTRIRMLLYLNW
;
A
#
# COMPACT_ATOMS: atom_id res chain seq x y z
N MET A 1 4.65 -10.32 -71.07
CA MET A 1 5.19 -9.36 -70.08
C MET A 1 4.01 -8.80 -69.31
N ALA A 2 3.71 -9.34 -68.14
CA ALA A 2 2.57 -8.95 -67.31
C ALA A 2 3.05 -8.14 -66.10
N ALA A 3 2.40 -7.00 -65.86
CA ALA A 3 2.73 -6.05 -64.81
C ALA A 3 2.33 -6.56 -63.42
N ILE A 4 3.19 -6.32 -62.44
CA ILE A 4 2.95 -6.57 -61.01
C ILE A 4 2.42 -5.28 -60.39
N PRO A 5 1.25 -5.26 -59.71
CA PRO A 5 0.91 -4.19 -58.78
C PRO A 5 1.38 -4.54 -57.38
N THR A 6 2.24 -3.69 -56.82
CA THR A 6 2.67 -3.71 -55.42
C THR A 6 1.49 -3.40 -54.49
N THR A 7 1.12 -4.35 -53.64
CA THR A 7 0.18 -4.17 -52.52
C THR A 7 0.86 -3.40 -51.38
N THR A 8 0.37 -2.19 -51.11
CA THR A 8 0.72 -1.41 -49.93
C THR A 8 0.15 -2.09 -48.68
N ALA A 9 1.04 -2.45 -47.75
CA ALA A 9 0.68 -2.97 -46.43
C ALA A 9 -0.15 -1.93 -45.67
N ARG A 10 -1.44 -2.21 -45.48
CA ARG A 10 -2.31 -1.43 -44.58
C ARG A 10 -1.78 -1.59 -43.15
N LYS A 11 -1.23 -0.52 -42.58
CA LYS A 11 -1.02 -0.41 -41.13
C LYS A 11 -2.37 -0.60 -40.44
N CYS A 12 -2.53 -1.69 -39.68
CA CYS A 12 -3.64 -1.85 -38.74
C CYS A 12 -3.55 -0.74 -37.70
N VAL A 13 -4.35 0.31 -37.87
CA VAL A 13 -4.65 1.26 -36.81
C VAL A 13 -5.49 0.50 -35.77
N PRO A 14 -5.14 0.51 -34.47
CA PRO A 14 -5.98 -0.12 -33.45
C PRO A 14 -7.33 0.60 -33.44
N THR A 15 -8.39 -0.09 -33.86
CA THR A 15 -9.75 0.43 -33.76
C THR A 15 -10.10 0.56 -32.28
N ALA A 16 -10.45 1.77 -31.85
CA ALA A 16 -10.93 1.99 -30.49
C ALA A 16 -12.21 1.16 -30.28
N ARG A 17 -12.19 0.21 -29.34
CA ARG A 17 -13.39 -0.53 -28.94
C ARG A 17 -14.48 0.45 -28.48
N PRO A 18 -15.77 0.14 -28.72
CA PRO A 18 -16.89 0.95 -28.26
C PRO A 18 -16.88 1.09 -26.73
N PRO A 19 -17.48 2.17 -26.18
CA PRO A 19 -17.54 2.39 -24.74
C PRO A 19 -18.27 1.22 -24.06
N GLU A 20 -17.58 0.58 -23.12
CA GLU A 20 -18.08 -0.58 -22.41
C GLU A 20 -19.32 -0.26 -21.56
N SER A 21 -20.24 -1.21 -21.42
CA SER A 21 -21.48 -0.99 -20.66
C SER A 21 -21.19 -0.81 -19.16
N ALA A 22 -22.08 -0.11 -18.42
CA ALA A 22 -21.94 0.02 -16.97
C ALA A 22 -22.03 -1.35 -16.24
N ALA A 23 -22.80 -2.29 -16.81
CA ALA A 23 -22.94 -3.64 -16.28
C ALA A 23 -21.62 -4.41 -16.35
N ASN A 24 -20.89 -4.32 -17.45
CA ASN A 24 -19.59 -4.97 -17.60
C ASN A 24 -18.58 -4.46 -16.56
N ARG A 25 -18.50 -3.15 -16.34
CA ARG A 25 -17.61 -2.57 -15.31
C ARG A 25 -17.93 -3.07 -13.90
N CYS A 26 -19.22 -3.22 -13.57
CA CYS A 26 -19.62 -3.76 -12.27
C CYS A 26 -19.22 -5.23 -12.12
N PHE A 27 -19.35 -6.00 -13.20
CA PHE A 27 -18.92 -7.40 -13.23
C PHE A 27 -17.41 -7.54 -13.03
N GLU A 28 -16.60 -6.77 -13.75
CA GLU A 28 -15.15 -6.80 -13.61
C GLU A 28 -14.70 -6.38 -12.21
N PHE A 29 -15.28 -5.31 -11.66
CA PHE A 29 -14.99 -4.85 -10.29
C PHE A 29 -15.26 -5.96 -9.27
N LYS A 30 -16.44 -6.59 -9.36
CA LYS A 30 -16.83 -7.68 -8.47
C LYS A 30 -15.89 -8.88 -8.63
N SER A 31 -15.54 -9.23 -9.85
CA SER A 31 -14.63 -10.34 -10.17
C SER A 31 -13.24 -10.12 -9.56
N LEU A 32 -12.68 -8.91 -9.71
CA LEU A 32 -11.40 -8.53 -9.10
C LEU A 32 -11.46 -8.66 -7.56
N CYS A 33 -12.48 -8.09 -6.93
CA CYS A 33 -12.63 -8.17 -5.48
C CYS A 33 -12.77 -9.63 -5.00
N PHE A 34 -13.52 -10.45 -5.74
CA PHE A 34 -13.71 -11.85 -5.39
C PHE A 34 -12.39 -12.64 -5.46
N LYS A 35 -11.63 -12.51 -6.55
CA LYS A 35 -10.31 -13.15 -6.70
C LYS A 35 -9.33 -12.68 -5.62
N ALA A 36 -9.28 -11.37 -5.35
CA ALA A 36 -8.41 -10.83 -4.31
C ALA A 36 -8.77 -11.38 -2.93
N ARG A 37 -10.06 -11.49 -2.61
CA ARG A 37 -10.54 -12.09 -1.37
C ARG A 37 -10.12 -13.55 -1.24
N GLU A 38 -10.27 -14.35 -2.29
CA GLU A 38 -9.87 -15.77 -2.26
C GLU A 38 -8.39 -15.93 -1.95
N LEU A 39 -7.52 -15.10 -2.54
CA LEU A 39 -6.09 -15.10 -2.25
C LEU A 39 -5.80 -14.66 -0.81
N LEU A 40 -6.33 -13.51 -0.39
CA LEU A 40 -6.08 -12.95 0.93
C LEU A 40 -6.65 -13.81 2.06
N ALA A 41 -7.73 -14.56 1.82
CA ALA A 41 -8.29 -15.50 2.80
C ALA A 41 -7.36 -16.70 3.10
N LEU A 42 -6.39 -16.98 2.23
CA LEU A 42 -5.37 -18.02 2.44
C LEU A 42 -4.11 -17.47 3.11
N GLU A 43 -4.00 -16.15 3.26
CA GLU A 43 -2.84 -15.48 3.83
C GLU A 43 -2.92 -15.38 5.36
N ALA A 44 -1.79 -15.62 6.03
CA ALA A 44 -1.68 -15.39 7.47
C ALA A 44 -1.63 -13.89 7.80
N ASN A 45 -2.10 -13.50 8.99
CA ASN A 45 -1.99 -12.10 9.44
C ASN A 45 -0.55 -11.62 9.67
N LEU A 46 0.38 -12.56 9.80
CA LEU A 46 1.82 -12.30 9.82
C LEU A 46 2.44 -12.84 8.53
N GLN A 47 2.62 -11.96 7.55
CA GLN A 47 3.30 -12.28 6.30
C GLN A 47 4.80 -12.38 6.54
N THR A 48 5.49 -13.30 5.88
CA THR A 48 6.96 -13.41 5.98
C THR A 48 7.57 -13.04 4.65
N LEU A 49 8.40 -11.99 4.63
CA LEU A 49 8.97 -11.42 3.43
C LEU A 49 10.49 -11.54 3.45
N GLN A 50 11.05 -12.04 2.36
CA GLN A 50 12.50 -12.09 2.16
C GLN A 50 12.99 -10.79 1.53
N SER A 51 14.17 -10.34 1.91
CA SER A 51 14.81 -9.20 1.28
C SER A 51 15.23 -9.52 -0.17
N PRO A 52 15.22 -8.53 -1.07
CA PRO A 52 14.88 -7.12 -0.85
C PRO A 52 13.35 -6.87 -0.81
N VAL A 53 12.89 -6.05 0.15
CA VAL A 53 11.49 -5.60 0.23
C VAL A 53 11.41 -4.08 0.06
N THR A 54 10.51 -3.63 -0.81
CA THR A 54 10.18 -2.22 -1.01
C THR A 54 8.82 -1.88 -0.43
N MET A 55 8.79 -0.99 0.58
CA MET A 55 7.57 -0.43 1.15
C MET A 55 7.12 0.83 0.39
N ARG A 56 5.87 0.87 -0.08
CA ARG A 56 5.29 2.01 -0.84
C ARG A 56 3.90 2.34 -0.30
N GLY A 57 3.45 3.60 -0.44
CA GLY A 57 2.17 4.01 0.15
C GLY A 57 1.36 5.04 -0.63
N GLN A 58 1.80 5.55 -1.79
CA GLN A 58 0.99 6.49 -2.58
C GLN A 58 0.66 6.03 -4.00
N PHE A 59 -0.44 6.58 -4.53
CA PHE A 59 -0.91 6.33 -5.89
C PHE A 59 0.14 6.63 -6.96
N SER A 60 0.94 7.69 -6.80
CA SER A 60 2.05 8.00 -7.70
C SER A 60 3.09 6.88 -7.75
N ASP A 61 3.37 6.27 -6.60
CA ASP A 61 4.32 5.16 -6.48
C ASP A 61 3.75 3.90 -7.15
N LEU A 62 2.43 3.69 -7.04
CA LEU A 62 1.74 2.61 -7.75
C LEU A 62 1.87 2.78 -9.27
N MET A 63 1.73 4.01 -9.77
CA MET A 63 1.88 4.29 -11.20
C MET A 63 3.31 4.08 -11.68
N GLU A 64 4.31 4.39 -10.86
CA GLU A 64 5.70 4.04 -11.15
C GLU A 64 5.90 2.52 -11.21
N LEU A 65 5.36 1.79 -10.23
CA LEU A 65 5.42 0.34 -10.19
C LEU A 65 4.77 -0.29 -11.43
N VAL A 66 3.63 0.23 -11.89
CA VAL A 66 3.00 -0.19 -13.14
C VAL A 66 3.88 0.11 -14.35
N LYS A 67 4.53 1.27 -14.41
CA LYS A 67 5.42 1.64 -15.54
C LYS A 67 6.62 0.70 -15.68
N VAL A 68 7.18 0.24 -14.56
CA VAL A 68 8.29 -0.71 -14.56
C VAL A 68 7.84 -2.18 -14.65
N GLY A 69 6.55 -2.44 -14.88
CA GLY A 69 6.01 -3.77 -15.14
C GLY A 69 5.50 -4.54 -13.91
N GLY A 70 5.38 -3.90 -12.74
CA GLY A 70 4.90 -4.52 -11.51
C GLY A 70 5.98 -5.22 -10.69
N GLY A 71 7.25 -5.06 -11.07
CA GLY A 71 8.41 -5.74 -10.47
C GLY A 71 8.90 -6.92 -11.33
N GLY A 72 10.20 -7.19 -11.27
CA GLY A 72 10.81 -8.36 -11.90
C GLY A 72 10.76 -9.60 -10.99
N PRO A 73 11.14 -10.79 -11.49
CA PRO A 73 11.32 -11.97 -10.66
C PRO A 73 12.23 -11.68 -9.46
N GLY A 74 11.77 -11.98 -8.24
CA GLY A 74 12.54 -11.77 -7.01
C GLY A 74 12.38 -10.40 -6.32
N MET A 75 11.50 -9.51 -6.81
CA MET A 75 11.16 -8.27 -6.10
C MET A 75 9.95 -8.46 -5.18
N ASN A 76 10.09 -8.12 -3.91
CA ASN A 76 8.98 -8.11 -2.94
C ASN A 76 8.53 -6.67 -2.68
N HIS A 77 7.25 -6.41 -2.92
CA HIS A 77 6.60 -5.13 -2.65
C HIS A 77 5.61 -5.30 -1.51
N ALA A 78 5.70 -4.43 -0.50
CA ALA A 78 4.75 -4.42 0.59
C ALA A 78 4.10 -3.03 0.72
N PHE A 79 2.79 -3.03 0.93
CA PHE A 79 1.99 -1.82 1.08
C PHE A 79 1.43 -1.80 2.50
N PRO A 80 1.81 -0.82 3.35
CA PRO A 80 1.55 -0.87 4.78
C PRO A 80 0.09 -0.58 5.19
N GLY A 81 -0.77 -0.22 4.24
CA GLY A 81 -2.18 0.12 4.48
C GLY A 81 -2.51 1.56 4.10
N ASP A 82 -3.75 1.98 4.37
CA ASP A 82 -4.33 3.29 4.08
C ASP A 82 -4.31 3.77 2.61
N PRO A 83 -4.54 2.93 1.57
CA PRO A 83 -4.79 3.42 0.22
C PRO A 83 -6.13 4.16 0.03
N VAL A 84 -7.02 4.14 1.03
CA VAL A 84 -8.34 4.79 0.96
C VAL A 84 -8.45 6.05 1.81
N ASP A 85 -9.52 6.83 1.54
CA ASP A 85 -9.85 8.08 2.21
C ASP A 85 -8.84 9.23 2.01
N ARG A 86 -9.28 10.46 2.33
CA ARG A 86 -8.50 11.73 2.30
C ARG A 86 -7.92 12.15 0.94
N GLY A 87 -7.80 11.26 -0.04
CA GLY A 87 -7.32 11.51 -1.40
C GLY A 87 -8.43 11.66 -2.44
N LEU A 88 -8.04 12.05 -3.67
CA LEU A 88 -8.96 12.18 -4.81
C LEU A 88 -9.04 10.92 -5.70
N HIS A 89 -8.15 9.96 -5.46
CA HIS A 89 -7.91 8.77 -6.29
C HIS A 89 -7.93 7.47 -5.49
N SER A 90 -8.63 7.46 -4.35
CA SER A 90 -8.67 6.33 -3.41
C SER A 90 -9.23 5.07 -4.07
N VAL A 91 -10.25 5.22 -4.92
CA VAL A 91 -10.88 4.11 -5.65
C VAL A 91 -9.91 3.50 -6.65
N GLU A 92 -9.22 4.33 -7.43
CA GLU A 92 -8.22 3.86 -8.40
C GLU A 92 -7.02 3.23 -7.70
N SER A 93 -6.52 3.81 -6.60
CA SER A 93 -5.45 3.23 -5.76
C SER A 93 -5.80 1.85 -5.28
N SER A 94 -6.98 1.70 -4.67
CA SER A 94 -7.44 0.44 -4.10
C SER A 94 -7.58 -0.63 -5.18
N LEU A 95 -8.23 -0.28 -6.31
CA LEU A 95 -8.41 -1.23 -7.40
C LEU A 95 -7.09 -1.65 -8.04
N LEU A 96 -6.15 -0.72 -8.18
CA LEU A 96 -4.83 -1.04 -8.71
C LEU A 96 -4.06 -1.97 -7.77
N LEU A 97 -4.07 -1.71 -6.46
CA LEU A 97 -3.44 -2.58 -5.47
C LEU A 97 -4.03 -3.99 -5.48
N LEU A 98 -5.36 -4.10 -5.51
CA LEU A 98 -6.03 -5.41 -5.61
C LEU A 98 -5.65 -6.12 -6.92
N ALA A 99 -5.59 -5.40 -8.04
CA ALA A 99 -5.24 -5.99 -9.32
C ALA A 99 -3.78 -6.46 -9.35
N LEU A 100 -2.85 -5.68 -8.77
CA LEU A 100 -1.46 -6.07 -8.58
C LEU A 100 -1.33 -7.29 -7.68
N LYS A 101 -2.09 -7.34 -6.57
CA LYS A 101 -2.11 -8.50 -5.68
C LYS A 101 -2.58 -9.76 -6.39
N VAL A 102 -3.64 -9.67 -7.21
CA VAL A 102 -4.13 -10.82 -7.97
C VAL A 102 -3.13 -11.22 -9.07
N ARG A 103 -2.46 -10.26 -9.70
CA ARG A 103 -1.47 -10.53 -10.75
C ARG A 103 -0.17 -11.13 -10.21
N TYR A 104 0.28 -10.67 -9.05
CA TYR A 104 1.55 -11.00 -8.41
C TYR A 104 1.35 -11.43 -6.95
N PRO A 105 0.64 -12.55 -6.70
CA PRO A 105 0.22 -12.94 -5.35
C PRO A 105 1.39 -13.12 -4.37
N THR A 106 2.56 -13.57 -4.85
CA THR A 106 3.76 -13.77 -4.04
C THR A 106 4.68 -12.55 -3.97
N GLY A 107 4.61 -11.65 -4.95
CA GLY A 107 5.49 -10.48 -5.05
C GLY A 107 4.88 -9.20 -4.48
N VAL A 108 3.56 -9.18 -4.26
CA VAL A 108 2.84 -8.02 -3.71
C VAL A 108 2.13 -8.44 -2.42
N THR A 109 2.49 -7.78 -1.32
CA THR A 109 1.86 -7.92 -0.01
C THR A 109 1.08 -6.66 0.31
N LEU A 110 -0.20 -6.82 0.64
CA LEU A 110 -1.06 -5.72 1.08
C LEU A 110 -1.32 -5.90 2.57
N LEU A 111 -0.92 -4.93 3.38
CA LEU A 111 -1.25 -4.90 4.80
C LEU A 111 -2.50 -4.05 5.04
N LYS A 112 -3.18 -4.34 6.13
CA LYS A 112 -4.38 -3.64 6.56
C LYS A 112 -4.00 -2.33 7.27
N GLY A 113 -4.61 -1.24 6.83
CA GLY A 113 -4.60 0.03 7.54
C GLY A 113 -5.88 0.26 8.37
N ASP A 114 -5.92 1.37 9.11
CA ASP A 114 -7.08 1.73 9.93
C ASP A 114 -8.23 2.26 9.07
N HIS A 115 -7.90 2.80 7.90
CA HIS A 115 -8.86 3.24 6.90
C HIS A 115 -9.53 2.10 6.12
N GLU A 116 -8.94 0.91 6.08
CA GLU A 116 -9.51 -0.28 5.42
C GLU A 116 -10.58 -0.96 6.29
N SER A 117 -11.63 -0.21 6.60
CA SER A 117 -12.82 -0.71 7.29
C SER A 117 -14.08 -0.07 6.75
N ARG A 118 -15.20 -0.81 6.82
CA ARG A 118 -16.50 -0.32 6.35
C ARG A 118 -16.94 0.95 7.08
N HIS A 119 -16.61 1.09 8.36
CA HIS A 119 -17.02 2.25 9.15
C HIS A 119 -16.21 3.51 8.78
N ILE A 120 -14.88 3.40 8.72
CA ILE A 120 -14.00 4.54 8.46
C ILE A 120 -14.20 5.09 7.04
N THR A 121 -14.32 4.19 6.05
CA THR A 121 -14.57 4.58 4.64
C THR A 121 -15.86 5.35 4.40
N GLN A 122 -16.86 5.26 5.29
CA GLN A 122 -18.10 6.03 5.21
C GLN A 122 -17.94 7.47 5.67
N VAL A 123 -16.89 7.77 6.45
CA VAL A 123 -16.72 9.05 7.13
C VAL A 123 -15.63 9.90 6.45
N PHE A 124 -14.56 9.29 5.93
CA PHE A 124 -13.36 10.02 5.49
C PHE A 124 -13.17 10.14 3.97
N GLY A 125 -14.22 9.84 3.20
CA GLY A 125 -14.35 10.26 1.80
C GLY A 125 -14.29 9.15 0.76
N PHE A 126 -13.89 7.93 1.10
CA PHE A 126 -13.86 6.81 0.14
C PHE A 126 -15.24 6.48 -0.42
N TYR A 127 -16.26 6.41 0.45
CA TYR A 127 -17.64 6.19 0.05
C TYR A 127 -18.15 7.27 -0.91
N ASP A 128 -17.90 8.54 -0.57
CA ASP A 128 -18.33 9.69 -1.40
C ASP A 128 -17.60 9.73 -2.73
N GLU A 129 -16.31 9.43 -2.75
CA GLU A 129 -15.53 9.28 -3.98
C GLU A 129 -16.12 8.19 -4.88
N PHE A 130 -16.37 7.01 -4.31
CA PHE A 130 -16.95 5.89 -5.04
C PHE A 130 -18.34 6.23 -5.58
N PHE A 131 -19.21 6.82 -4.76
CA PHE A 131 -20.57 7.19 -5.15
C PHE A 131 -20.61 8.17 -6.33
N ARG A 132 -19.64 9.10 -6.39
CA ARG A 132 -19.50 10.05 -7.51
C ARG A 132 -18.95 9.40 -8.78
N LYS A 133 -18.03 8.45 -8.67
CA LYS A 133 -17.33 7.83 -9.82
C LYS A 133 -18.04 6.60 -10.37
N HIS A 134 -18.75 5.85 -9.54
CA HIS A 134 -19.28 4.53 -9.84
C HIS A 134 -20.76 4.40 -9.47
N ARG A 135 -21.49 3.66 -10.31
CA ARG A 135 -22.87 3.26 -10.08
C ARG A 135 -23.04 1.78 -10.46
N PRO A 136 -23.80 0.99 -9.68
CA PRO A 136 -24.46 1.38 -8.44
C PRO A 136 -23.50 1.39 -7.23
N PRO A 137 -23.75 2.22 -6.20
CA PRO A 137 -22.87 2.34 -5.03
C PRO A 137 -22.79 1.07 -4.19
N THR A 138 -23.77 0.17 -4.32
CA THR A 138 -23.80 -1.14 -3.66
C THR A 138 -22.61 -2.03 -4.03
N VAL A 139 -21.95 -1.77 -5.17
CA VAL A 139 -20.75 -2.48 -5.61
C VAL A 139 -19.54 -2.21 -4.70
N LEU A 140 -19.51 -1.08 -3.98
CA LEU A 140 -18.45 -0.76 -3.02
C LEU A 140 -18.31 -1.83 -1.93
N ARG A 141 -19.42 -2.50 -1.57
CA ARG A 141 -19.38 -3.55 -0.53
C ARG A 141 -18.38 -4.64 -0.89
N TYR A 142 -18.23 -4.98 -2.17
CA TYR A 142 -17.28 -6.02 -2.58
C TYR A 142 -15.84 -5.63 -2.26
N CYS A 143 -15.50 -4.35 -2.37
CA CYS A 143 -14.18 -3.85 -1.98
C CYS A 143 -14.03 -3.81 -0.46
N THR A 144 -15.02 -3.30 0.28
CA THR A 144 -14.94 -3.25 1.75
C THR A 144 -15.00 -4.62 2.42
N ASP A 145 -15.59 -5.63 1.77
CA ASP A 145 -15.54 -7.02 2.22
C ASP A 145 -14.12 -7.61 2.06
N VAL A 146 -13.36 -7.21 1.03
CA VAL A 146 -11.95 -7.64 0.85
C VAL A 146 -11.07 -7.11 1.98
N PHE A 147 -11.32 -5.89 2.45
CA PHE A 147 -10.53 -5.27 3.51
C PHE A 147 -10.47 -6.08 4.79
N GLY A 148 -11.49 -6.90 5.08
CA GLY A 148 -11.50 -7.81 6.23
C GLY A 148 -10.41 -8.87 6.22
N PHE A 149 -9.90 -9.22 5.04
CA PHE A 149 -8.92 -10.29 4.83
C PHE A 149 -7.49 -9.79 4.65
N LEU A 150 -7.27 -8.47 4.68
CA LEU A 150 -5.92 -7.92 4.59
C LEU A 150 -5.10 -8.34 5.83
N PRO A 151 -3.89 -8.91 5.64
CA PRO A 151 -2.97 -9.20 6.72
C PRO A 151 -2.65 -7.99 7.59
N ILE A 152 -2.43 -8.21 8.88
CA ILE A 152 -2.16 -7.13 9.85
C ILE A 152 -0.71 -6.65 9.79
N SER A 153 0.21 -7.57 9.49
CA SER A 153 1.64 -7.31 9.65
C SER A 153 2.50 -8.12 8.68
N ALA A 154 3.75 -7.67 8.51
CA ALA A 154 4.77 -8.40 7.79
C ALA A 154 6.07 -8.47 8.61
N LEU A 155 6.67 -9.65 8.69
CA LEU A 155 8.01 -9.88 9.20
C LEU A 155 8.98 -9.90 8.02
N VAL A 156 9.84 -8.90 7.93
CA VAL A 156 10.85 -8.76 6.88
C VAL A 156 12.19 -9.28 7.40
N HIS A 157 12.79 -10.19 6.65
CA HIS A 157 14.09 -10.81 6.96
C HIS A 157 14.17 -11.39 8.38
N ALA A 158 13.05 -11.85 8.95
CA ALA A 158 12.98 -12.35 10.33
C ALA A 158 13.40 -11.37 11.45
N MET A 159 13.71 -10.11 11.13
CA MET A 159 14.27 -9.13 12.09
C MET A 159 13.46 -7.85 12.18
N VAL A 160 12.69 -7.49 11.14
CA VAL A 160 11.90 -6.25 11.12
C VAL A 160 10.41 -6.56 11.08
N LEU A 161 9.67 -6.11 12.09
CA LEU A 161 8.21 -6.19 12.10
C LEU A 161 7.60 -4.91 11.51
N SER A 162 6.86 -5.05 10.42
CA SER A 162 6.06 -3.99 9.82
C SER A 162 4.60 -4.09 10.26
N VAL A 163 4.06 -3.02 10.84
CA VAL A 163 2.65 -2.86 11.26
C VAL A 163 2.16 -1.46 10.92
N LEU A 164 0.86 -1.22 10.77
CA LEU A 164 0.40 0.14 10.51
C LEU A 164 0.59 1.05 11.74
N GLY A 165 -0.05 0.72 12.85
CA GLY A 165 -0.06 1.50 14.09
C GLY A 165 1.02 1.09 15.07
N GLY A 166 1.01 -0.14 15.57
CA GLY A 166 1.98 -0.54 16.59
C GLY A 166 1.68 -1.87 17.25
N LEU A 167 2.08 -1.97 18.51
CA LEU A 167 1.95 -3.20 19.29
C LEU A 167 0.62 -3.25 20.06
N SER A 168 0.35 -4.40 20.66
CA SER A 168 -0.82 -4.66 21.50
C SER A 168 -0.39 -5.28 22.83
N PRO A 169 -0.93 -4.84 23.99
CA PRO A 169 -0.71 -5.52 25.27
C PRO A 169 -1.18 -6.98 25.27
N SER A 170 -2.12 -7.35 24.39
CA SER A 170 -2.61 -8.72 24.25
C SER A 170 -1.81 -9.59 23.27
N ILE A 171 -0.80 -9.03 22.60
CA ILE A 171 0.04 -9.72 21.61
C ILE A 171 1.50 -9.53 22.02
N GLN A 172 2.02 -10.46 22.81
CA GLN A 172 3.42 -10.41 23.27
C GLN A 172 4.38 -11.18 22.35
N THR A 173 3.87 -12.08 21.50
CA THR A 173 4.69 -12.84 20.54
C THR A 173 4.16 -12.75 19.12
N LEU A 174 5.05 -12.90 18.13
CA LEU A 174 4.71 -12.90 16.70
C LEU A 174 3.68 -13.99 16.36
N ASP A 175 3.77 -15.16 16.99
CA ASP A 175 2.82 -16.25 16.74
C ASP A 175 1.40 -15.95 17.19
N ARG A 176 1.22 -15.02 18.15
CA ARG A 176 -0.10 -14.55 18.58
C ARG A 176 -0.77 -13.65 17.53
N ILE A 177 -0.04 -13.13 16.54
CA ILE A 177 -0.61 -12.36 15.43
C ILE A 177 -1.32 -13.28 14.43
N ARG A 178 -0.78 -14.48 14.18
CA ARG A 178 -1.29 -15.43 13.17
C ARG A 178 -2.77 -15.81 13.37
N PRO A 179 -3.24 -16.17 14.59
CA PRO A 179 -4.63 -16.59 14.81
C PRO A 179 -5.61 -15.42 15.03
N VAL A 180 -5.18 -14.15 14.91
CA VAL A 180 -6.10 -13.02 15.04
C VAL A 180 -7.21 -13.17 13.99
N GLU A 181 -8.47 -13.00 14.39
CA GLU A 181 -9.57 -13.18 13.44
C GLU A 181 -9.57 -12.06 12.37
N PRO A 182 -10.02 -12.37 11.14
CA PRO A 182 -10.20 -11.36 10.09
C PRO A 182 -11.00 -10.14 10.59
N ILE A 183 -10.46 -8.95 10.34
CA ILE A 183 -11.00 -7.70 10.91
C ILE A 183 -12.11 -7.16 10.01
N LEU A 184 -13.28 -7.81 10.07
CA LEU A 184 -14.49 -7.41 9.35
C LEU A 184 -15.14 -6.18 9.98
N LYS A 185 -15.01 -6.05 11.31
CA LYS A 185 -15.43 -4.88 12.08
C LYS A 185 -14.31 -4.49 13.03
N VAL A 186 -13.86 -3.25 12.93
CA VAL A 186 -12.85 -2.71 13.84
C VAL A 186 -13.52 -2.43 15.19
N SER A 187 -13.08 -3.12 16.23
CA SER A 187 -13.38 -2.77 17.61
C SER A 187 -12.58 -1.53 18.03
N SER A 188 -12.98 -0.85 19.09
CA SER A 188 -12.19 0.26 19.67
C SER A 188 -10.99 -0.21 20.49
N THR A 189 -10.89 -1.51 20.79
CA THR A 189 -9.81 -2.09 21.60
C THR A 189 -9.57 -3.56 21.24
N GLY A 190 -8.43 -4.09 21.65
CA GLY A 190 -8.06 -5.50 21.52
C GLY A 190 -7.10 -5.79 20.35
N PRO A 191 -6.78 -7.07 20.13
CA PRO A 191 -5.72 -7.51 19.22
C PRO A 191 -5.98 -7.17 17.74
N THR A 192 -7.23 -6.91 17.35
CA THR A 192 -7.63 -6.48 16.01
C THR A 192 -7.56 -4.97 15.82
N CYS A 193 -7.60 -4.20 16.90
CA CYS A 193 -7.62 -2.73 16.88
C CYS A 193 -6.21 -2.16 17.10
N HIS A 194 -5.52 -2.62 18.14
CA HIS A 194 -4.26 -2.04 18.58
C HIS A 194 -3.20 -2.03 17.46
N PRO A 195 -3.00 -3.10 16.65
CA PRO A 195 -2.01 -3.05 15.57
C PRO A 195 -2.23 -1.95 14.52
N LEU A 196 -3.47 -1.46 14.39
CA LEU A 196 -3.84 -0.42 13.43
C LEU A 196 -3.81 0.99 14.05
N TRP A 197 -4.12 1.10 15.34
CA TRP A 197 -4.39 2.40 16.00
C TRP A 197 -3.38 2.80 17.07
N THR A 198 -2.50 1.89 17.51
CA THR A 198 -1.50 2.18 18.53
C THR A 198 -0.53 3.25 18.03
N TYR A 199 -0.19 4.19 18.90
CA TYR A 199 0.84 5.20 18.63
C TYR A 199 1.85 5.23 19.77
N SER A 200 3.01 5.88 19.58
CA SER A 200 4.05 5.99 20.61
C SER A 200 4.09 7.38 21.23
N GLU A 201 4.34 7.44 22.54
CA GLU A 201 4.70 8.64 23.32
C GLU A 201 5.71 8.25 24.41
N GLU A 202 6.46 9.23 24.92
CA GLU A 202 7.39 9.06 26.04
C GLU A 202 6.64 9.06 27.38
N ILE A 203 5.74 8.10 27.54
CA ILE A 203 4.99 7.85 28.76
C ILE A 203 5.20 6.40 29.18
N GLY A 204 5.26 6.13 30.48
CA GLY A 204 5.49 4.78 30.99
C GLY A 204 4.25 3.88 30.87
N GLY A 205 4.48 2.65 30.40
CA GLY A 205 3.50 1.56 30.32
C GLY A 205 2.36 1.75 29.32
N TRP A 206 1.51 0.71 29.24
CA TRP A 206 0.32 0.73 28.39
C TRP A 206 -0.74 1.72 28.88
N ASN A 207 -1.10 2.66 28.00
CA ASN A 207 -2.13 3.64 28.27
C ASN A 207 -3.24 3.61 27.21
N ALA A 208 -4.45 4.01 27.61
CA ALA A 208 -5.55 4.15 26.67
C ALA A 208 -5.26 5.29 25.67
N SER A 209 -5.57 5.05 24.40
CA SER A 209 -5.40 6.06 23.35
C SER A 209 -6.41 7.19 23.51
N ARG A 210 -5.93 8.44 23.37
CA ARG A 210 -6.79 9.64 23.32
C ARG A 210 -7.67 9.69 22.06
N ARG A 211 -7.42 8.83 21.07
CA ARG A 211 -8.22 8.73 19.84
C ARG A 211 -9.53 7.96 20.03
N GLY A 212 -9.73 7.33 21.19
CA GLY A 212 -10.85 6.42 21.43
C GLY A 212 -10.71 5.05 20.77
N ALA A 213 -9.57 4.79 20.11
CA ALA A 213 -9.18 3.49 19.55
C ALA A 213 -7.66 3.30 19.68
N GLY A 214 -7.23 2.07 19.96
CA GLY A 214 -5.81 1.75 20.14
C GLY A 214 -5.29 1.98 21.57
N CYS A 215 -3.98 1.93 21.71
CA CYS A 215 -3.27 2.24 22.96
C CYS A 215 -2.05 3.12 22.69
N VAL A 216 -1.39 3.57 23.76
CA VAL A 216 -0.10 4.26 23.69
C VAL A 216 0.99 3.27 24.03
N LEU A 217 1.97 3.14 23.13
CA LEU A 217 3.15 2.31 23.27
C LEU A 217 4.26 3.09 23.99
N ALA A 218 4.73 2.53 25.09
CA ALA A 218 5.88 3.00 25.85
C ALA A 218 7.20 2.37 25.38
N SER A 219 8.32 2.89 25.88
CA SER A 219 9.67 2.43 25.50
C SER A 219 9.97 1.04 26.05
N GLU A 220 9.48 0.76 27.26
CA GLU A 220 9.71 -0.50 27.99
C GLU A 220 8.95 -1.64 27.31
N ASP A 221 7.68 -1.39 26.96
CA ASP A 221 6.81 -2.35 26.26
C ASP A 221 7.37 -2.71 24.87
N LEU A 222 7.93 -1.73 24.17
CA LEU A 222 8.62 -1.96 22.90
C LEU A 222 9.86 -2.84 23.10
N SER A 223 10.69 -2.50 24.08
CA SER A 223 11.96 -3.19 24.34
C SER A 223 11.73 -4.64 24.79
N GLU A 224 10.71 -4.88 25.60
CA GLU A 224 10.29 -6.23 25.99
C GLU A 224 9.83 -7.03 24.78
N PHE A 225 8.95 -6.46 23.95
CA PHE A 225 8.45 -7.14 22.75
C PHE A 225 9.56 -7.46 21.74
N THR A 226 10.45 -6.52 21.45
CA THR A 226 11.56 -6.76 20.51
C THR A 226 12.53 -7.81 21.05
N CYS A 227 12.82 -7.79 22.35
CA CYS A 227 13.65 -8.80 23.02
C CYS A 227 13.03 -10.20 22.93
N ILE A 228 11.76 -10.36 23.31
CA ILE A 228 11.05 -11.65 23.28
C ILE A 228 11.03 -12.25 21.88
N ASN A 229 10.86 -11.40 20.87
CA ASN A 229 10.67 -11.83 19.48
C ASN A 229 11.94 -11.79 18.63
N ASN A 230 13.09 -11.46 19.24
CA ASN A 230 14.38 -11.31 18.56
C ASN A 230 14.28 -10.39 17.32
N LEU A 231 13.72 -9.20 17.51
CA LEU A 231 13.54 -8.18 16.48
C LEU A 231 14.53 -7.03 16.68
N ASP A 232 15.07 -6.55 15.57
CA ASP A 232 15.94 -5.38 15.55
C ASP A 232 15.15 -4.08 15.44
N LEU A 233 13.98 -4.14 14.77
CA LEU A 233 13.21 -2.95 14.44
C LEU A 233 11.71 -3.23 14.30
N ILE A 234 10.91 -2.28 14.76
CA ILE A 234 9.53 -2.12 14.34
C ILE A 234 9.42 -0.97 13.34
N CYS A 235 8.87 -1.23 12.16
CA CYS A 235 8.56 -0.22 11.16
C CYS A 235 7.05 0.00 11.09
N ARG A 236 6.61 1.26 11.07
CA ARG A 236 5.18 1.57 11.02
C ARG A 236 4.78 2.77 10.18
N VAL A 237 3.49 2.90 9.88
CA VAL A 237 2.91 3.96 9.05
C VAL A 237 1.61 4.47 9.65
N HIS A 238 1.67 5.43 10.58
CA HIS A 238 0.45 5.92 11.28
C HIS A 238 0.38 7.45 11.46
N ARG A 239 1.34 8.06 12.17
CA ARG A 239 1.38 9.52 12.35
C ARG A 239 2.29 10.15 11.29
N LEU A 240 1.83 11.23 10.65
CA LEU A 240 2.65 12.06 9.77
C LEU A 240 3.79 12.69 10.60
N PRO A 241 5.05 12.25 10.41
CA PRO A 241 6.19 12.90 11.05
C PRO A 241 6.53 14.18 10.27
N LYS A 242 7.14 15.15 10.95
CA LYS A 242 7.52 16.43 10.32
C LYS A 242 8.49 16.28 9.14
N ALA A 243 9.31 15.22 9.12
CA ALA A 243 10.38 15.00 8.15
C ALA A 243 10.17 13.77 7.25
N GLY A 244 8.95 13.23 7.15
CA GLY A 244 8.66 12.03 6.35
C GLY A 244 9.01 10.70 7.05
N SER A 245 10.03 10.68 7.91
CA SER A 245 10.27 9.62 8.90
C SER A 245 10.52 10.19 10.31
N GLN A 246 10.33 9.36 11.33
CA GLN A 246 10.67 9.68 12.71
C GLN A 246 11.09 8.40 13.46
N TRP A 247 12.29 8.45 14.05
CA TRP A 247 12.78 7.41 14.95
C TRP A 247 12.28 7.67 16.38
N HIS A 248 12.00 6.58 17.09
CA HIS A 248 11.57 6.57 18.49
C HIS A 248 12.44 5.57 19.27
N PHE A 249 12.49 5.75 20.59
CA PHE A 249 13.01 4.76 21.55
C PHE A 249 14.35 4.14 21.10
N GLU A 250 15.41 4.96 21.10
CA GLU A 250 16.77 4.53 20.73
C GLU A 250 16.90 3.83 19.37
N LYS A 251 16.04 4.20 18.42
CA LYS A 251 15.97 3.66 17.04
C LYS A 251 15.42 2.23 16.93
N SER A 252 14.74 1.72 17.95
CA SER A 252 14.04 0.42 17.89
C SER A 252 12.65 0.50 17.21
N LEU A 253 12.15 1.71 16.97
CA LEU A 253 10.89 1.97 16.26
C LEU A 253 11.06 3.13 15.27
N VAL A 254 10.60 2.93 14.04
CA VAL A 254 10.52 3.99 13.02
C VAL A 254 9.08 4.17 12.55
N THR A 255 8.61 5.42 12.56
CA THR A 255 7.38 5.81 11.87
C THR A 255 7.76 6.40 10.52
N VAL A 256 7.25 5.83 9.44
CA VAL A 256 7.44 6.32 8.07
C VAL A 256 6.10 6.78 7.53
N PHE A 257 6.09 7.87 6.77
CA PHE A 257 4.89 8.32 6.09
C PHE A 257 5.22 8.69 4.66
N SER A 258 4.56 8.02 3.72
CA SER A 258 4.64 8.37 2.31
C SER A 258 3.68 9.52 2.01
N GLY A 259 4.13 10.75 2.21
CA GLY A 259 3.45 11.97 1.74
C GLY A 259 3.71 12.22 0.24
N PRO A 260 3.12 13.26 -0.38
CA PRO A 260 3.19 13.57 -1.83
C PRO A 260 4.60 13.76 -2.41
N VAL A 261 5.64 13.64 -1.58
CA VAL A 261 7.06 13.80 -1.93
C VAL A 261 7.96 12.80 -1.18
N TYR A 262 7.43 11.77 -0.51
CA TYR A 262 8.20 11.04 0.53
C TYR A 262 8.20 9.51 0.41
N LEU A 263 9.44 8.99 0.41
CA LEU A 263 9.98 7.75 0.97
C LEU A 263 9.44 6.38 0.50
N CYS A 264 10.35 5.63 -0.11
CA CYS A 264 10.34 4.18 -0.28
C CYS A 264 11.32 3.59 0.75
N VAL A 265 10.88 2.69 1.63
CA VAL A 265 11.80 1.96 2.53
C VAL A 265 12.20 0.68 1.84
N CYS A 266 13.50 0.50 1.64
CA CYS A 266 14.08 -0.73 1.11
C CYS A 266 14.80 -1.49 2.23
N PHE A 267 14.34 -2.71 2.48
CA PHE A 267 14.99 -3.65 3.40
C PHE A 267 15.86 -4.61 2.58
N CYS A 268 17.18 -4.38 2.55
CA CYS A 268 18.16 -5.28 1.93
C CYS A 268 18.93 -6.07 3.00
N ILE A 269 19.53 -7.21 2.61
CA ILE A 269 20.29 -8.12 3.50
C ILE A 269 21.35 -7.37 4.32
N ASP A 270 21.91 -6.26 3.78
CA ASP A 270 23.01 -5.52 4.40
C ASP A 270 22.66 -4.08 4.85
N ALA A 271 21.41 -3.62 4.70
CA ALA A 271 20.98 -2.30 5.20
C ALA A 271 19.46 -2.07 5.09
N ILE A 272 18.92 -1.38 6.12
CA ILE A 272 17.71 -0.57 5.97
C ILE A 272 18.14 0.70 5.24
N PHE A 273 17.96 0.73 3.93
CA PHE A 273 18.28 1.94 3.17
C PHE A 273 17.14 2.95 3.32
N GLU A 274 17.37 4.01 4.10
CA GLU A 274 16.74 5.31 3.87
C GLU A 274 17.43 5.96 2.66
N LEU A 275 16.69 6.32 1.61
CA LEU A 275 17.27 7.00 0.44
C LEU A 275 16.65 8.38 0.18
N ASN A 276 17.51 9.37 0.47
CA ASN A 276 17.69 10.72 -0.08
C ASN A 276 16.47 11.54 -0.55
N VAL A 277 16.10 12.49 0.30
CA VAL A 277 15.50 13.77 -0.10
C VAL A 277 16.63 14.66 -0.60
N ASN A 278 16.71 14.92 -1.92
CA ASN A 278 17.20 16.16 -2.55
C ASN A 278 17.51 15.92 -4.05
N GLN A 279 16.57 16.22 -4.94
CA GLN A 279 16.96 16.77 -6.24
C GLN A 279 17.21 18.27 -6.08
N THR A 280 18.36 18.61 -5.52
CA THR A 280 19.11 19.81 -5.87
C THR A 280 20.61 19.55 -5.60
N SER A 281 21.34 19.38 -6.69
CA SER A 281 22.80 19.54 -6.85
C SER A 281 23.73 18.33 -6.62
N SER A 282 24.43 18.00 -7.71
CA SER A 282 25.69 17.25 -7.86
C SER A 282 25.71 15.77 -7.49
N THR A 283 25.51 14.93 -8.51
CA THR A 283 26.20 13.64 -8.63
C THR A 283 27.71 13.89 -8.77
N THR A 284 28.53 13.23 -7.97
CA THR A 284 29.87 12.82 -8.43
C THR A 284 29.86 11.30 -8.45
N THR A 285 29.39 10.69 -9.53
CA THR A 285 30.35 10.00 -10.40
C THR A 285 30.05 10.28 -11.87
N THR A 286 31.05 10.90 -12.50
CA THR A 286 31.32 11.12 -13.94
C THR A 286 30.49 10.33 -14.96
N THR A 287 29.73 11.05 -15.80
CA THR A 287 30.06 11.30 -17.23
C THR A 287 29.14 12.36 -17.86
N ARG A 288 29.77 13.44 -18.37
CA ARG A 288 29.39 14.58 -19.25
C ARG A 288 27.90 14.98 -19.47
N PRO A 289 27.54 16.28 -19.33
CA PRO A 289 26.20 16.80 -19.58
C PRO A 289 26.00 17.33 -21.01
N HIS A 290 24.80 17.13 -21.57
CA HIS A 290 24.23 17.98 -22.62
C HIS A 290 23.03 18.75 -22.04
N SER A 291 23.09 20.07 -22.14
CA SER A 291 22.15 21.04 -21.59
C SER A 291 20.84 21.13 -22.39
N ILE A 292 19.68 21.20 -21.72
CA ILE A 292 18.43 21.69 -22.33
C ILE A 292 17.69 22.63 -21.35
N ARG A 293 17.20 23.74 -21.93
CA ARG A 293 16.60 24.94 -21.33
C ARG A 293 15.23 24.72 -20.67
N SER A 294 14.95 25.60 -19.70
CA SER A 294 13.71 25.76 -18.93
C SER A 294 12.49 26.17 -19.77
N GLY A 295 11.35 25.52 -19.53
CA GLY A 295 10.02 25.93 -19.99
C GLY A 295 8.97 25.81 -18.88
N ASN A 296 8.07 26.79 -18.79
CA ASN A 296 7.06 26.97 -17.73
C ASN A 296 6.05 25.82 -17.58
N PRO A 297 5.44 25.63 -16.39
CA PRO A 297 4.54 24.51 -16.13
C PRO A 297 3.16 24.68 -16.77
N VAL A 298 2.75 23.68 -17.55
CA VAL A 298 1.41 23.56 -18.14
C VAL A 298 0.45 22.91 -17.15
N LYS A 299 -0.69 23.55 -16.89
CA LYS A 299 -1.82 22.99 -16.11
C LYS A 299 -2.48 21.85 -16.88
N THR A 300 -2.32 20.59 -16.46
CA THR A 300 -3.05 19.45 -17.02
C THR A 300 -4.24 19.03 -16.17
N LYS A 301 -5.46 19.23 -16.71
CA LYS A 301 -6.70 18.60 -16.23
C LYS A 301 -6.72 17.14 -16.71
N THR A 302 -6.41 16.19 -15.82
CA THR A 302 -6.43 14.76 -16.18
C THR A 302 -7.74 14.10 -15.73
N LYS A 303 -8.66 13.87 -16.67
CA LYS A 303 -9.76 12.91 -16.52
C LYS A 303 -9.19 11.49 -16.70
N THR A 304 -8.69 10.88 -15.63
CA THR A 304 -8.27 9.47 -15.67
C THR A 304 -9.51 8.58 -15.69
N ARG A 305 -9.90 8.13 -16.88
CA ARG A 305 -10.89 7.04 -17.05
C ARG A 305 -10.23 5.73 -16.69
N ILE A 306 -10.92 4.90 -15.92
CA ILE A 306 -10.52 3.54 -15.55
C ILE A 306 -10.27 2.73 -16.82
N ARG A 307 -8.99 2.61 -17.18
CA ARG A 307 -8.44 1.78 -18.25
C ARG A 307 -7.44 0.74 -17.71
N MET A 308 -7.25 0.69 -16.39
CA MET A 308 -6.27 -0.21 -15.74
C MET A 308 -6.58 -1.69 -15.90
N LEU A 309 -7.86 -2.07 -15.96
CA LEU A 309 -8.26 -3.47 -16.12
C LEU A 309 -7.93 -4.03 -17.52
N LEU A 310 -7.70 -3.17 -18.52
CA LEU A 310 -7.37 -3.58 -19.89
C LEU A 310 -5.87 -3.79 -20.14
N TYR A 311 -4.99 -3.30 -19.26
CA TYR A 311 -3.54 -3.52 -19.37
C TYR A 311 -3.06 -4.77 -18.62
N LEU A 312 -3.91 -5.36 -17.79
CA LEU A 312 -3.69 -6.63 -17.13
C LEU A 312 -4.54 -7.66 -17.88
N ASN A 313 -3.99 -8.22 -18.96
CA ASN A 313 -4.60 -9.41 -19.57
C ASN A 313 -4.63 -10.51 -18.49
N TRP A 314 -5.84 -10.82 -18.04
CA TRP A 314 -6.14 -11.83 -17.02
C TRP A 314 -5.82 -13.24 -17.50
#